data_AF-A0A3P8TRL5-F1
#
_entry.id   AF-A0A3P8TRL5-F1
#
_cell.length_a   1.000
_cell.length_b   1.000
_cell.length_c   1.000
_cell.angle_alpha   90.00
_cell.angle_beta   90.00
_cell.angle_gamma   90.00
#
_symmetry.space_group_name_H-M   'P 1'
#
loop_
_entity.id
_entity.type
_entity.pdbx_description
1 polymer ?
#
loop_
_entity_poly.entity_id
_entity_poly.type
_entity_poly.pdbx_seq_one_letter_code
_entity_poly.pdbx_strand_id
1 'polypeptide(L)'
;MCNSNVSHLPTKIAAKDHEKQFPDVLHESGGKLFCTPCNIVVEYKRKSSIEKHFTTAKHIKRMAEMSRLQTRQTTLTEAVAPRSVASTERMKVSWVATCTAVNIPLSKSDHPAMRRFLKEKVINGGAIPGFHQLQEMHVGAVYEKEK
;
A
#
# COMPACT_ATOMS: atom_id res chain seq x y z
N MET A 1 23.63 27.96 -52.13
CA MET A 1 23.29 28.64 -50.86
C MET A 1 21.80 28.93 -50.88
N CYS A 2 21.00 28.12 -50.18
CA CYS A 2 19.56 28.36 -50.04
C CYS A 2 19.29 28.47 -48.55
N ASN A 3 19.29 29.71 -48.04
CA ASN A 3 18.92 30.02 -46.66
C ASN A 3 17.44 29.69 -46.49
N SER A 4 17.16 28.54 -45.89
CA SER A 4 15.85 28.26 -45.31
C SER A 4 15.67 29.18 -44.11
N ASN A 5 14.87 30.24 -44.28
CA ASN A 5 14.34 31.04 -43.18
C ASN A 5 13.45 30.14 -42.31
N VAL A 6 14.07 29.42 -41.38
CA VAL A 6 13.36 28.76 -40.28
C VAL A 6 12.87 29.87 -39.37
N SER A 7 11.57 30.11 -39.39
CA SER A 7 10.92 31.07 -38.50
C SER A 7 11.24 30.69 -37.05
N HIS A 8 12.04 31.52 -36.37
CA HIS A 8 12.38 31.40 -34.95
C HIS A 8 11.21 31.73 -34.00
N LEU A 9 9.96 31.66 -34.48
CA LEU A 9 8.79 31.93 -33.67
C LEU A 9 8.40 30.65 -32.91
N PRO A 10 8.27 30.71 -31.57
CA PRO A 10 7.80 29.57 -30.80
C PRO A 10 6.44 29.14 -31.35
N THR A 11 6.36 27.94 -31.91
CA THR A 11 5.09 27.24 -32.10
C THR A 11 4.36 27.34 -30.76
N LYS A 12 3.15 27.90 -30.75
CA LYS A 12 2.32 27.97 -29.53
C LYS A 12 1.92 26.54 -29.17
N ILE A 13 2.84 25.79 -28.57
CA ILE A 13 2.62 24.42 -28.13
C ILE A 13 1.76 24.51 -26.86
N ALA A 14 0.59 23.88 -26.89
CA ALA A 14 -0.30 23.86 -25.75
C ALA A 14 0.16 22.83 -24.72
N ALA A 15 -0.21 23.01 -23.45
CA ALA A 15 0.04 22.01 -22.40
C ALA A 15 -0.51 20.63 -22.82
N LYS A 16 -1.67 20.63 -23.50
CA LYS A 16 -2.32 19.43 -24.03
C LYS A 16 -1.50 18.69 -25.08
N ASP A 17 -0.62 19.36 -25.81
CA ASP A 17 0.28 18.71 -26.78
C ASP A 17 1.40 17.95 -26.08
N HIS A 18 1.81 18.40 -24.89
CA HIS A 18 2.82 17.72 -24.08
C HIS A 18 2.25 16.56 -23.26
N GLU A 19 1.00 16.65 -22.80
CA GLU A 19 0.28 15.49 -22.26
C GLU A 19 0.22 14.34 -23.28
N LYS A 20 -0.13 14.64 -24.54
CA LYS A 20 -0.16 13.63 -25.61
C LYS A 20 1.21 12.98 -25.87
N GLN A 21 2.30 13.73 -25.69
CA GLN A 21 3.66 13.20 -25.86
C GLN A 21 4.08 12.30 -24.69
N PHE A 22 3.54 12.54 -23.48
CA PHE A 22 3.95 11.86 -22.25
C PHE A 22 2.73 11.52 -21.37
N PRO A 23 1.78 10.70 -21.85
CA PRO A 23 0.48 10.50 -21.20
C PRO A 23 0.57 9.86 -19.80
N ASP A 24 1.63 9.09 -19.53
CA ASP A 24 1.81 8.42 -18.23
C ASP A 24 2.44 9.31 -17.15
N VAL A 25 3.03 10.43 -17.56
CA VAL A 25 3.86 11.28 -16.69
C VAL A 25 3.28 12.67 -16.52
N LEU A 26 2.67 13.21 -17.58
CA LEU A 26 2.15 14.56 -17.63
C LEU A 26 0.64 14.57 -17.84
N HIS A 27 -0.06 15.49 -17.20
CA HIS A 27 -1.48 15.74 -17.44
C HIS A 27 -1.76 17.24 -17.48
N GLU A 28 -2.63 17.67 -18.39
CA GLU A 28 -3.09 19.05 -18.49
C GLU A 28 -4.35 19.25 -17.62
N SER A 29 -4.37 20.35 -16.86
CA SER A 29 -5.56 20.77 -16.13
C SER A 29 -5.60 22.30 -16.03
N GLY A 30 -6.67 22.89 -16.56
CA GLY A 30 -6.92 24.34 -16.49
C GLY A 30 -5.84 25.20 -17.18
N GLY A 31 -5.27 24.71 -18.28
CA GLY A 31 -4.19 25.37 -19.03
C GLY A 31 -2.81 25.23 -18.39
N LYS A 32 -2.65 24.41 -17.34
CA LYS A 32 -1.38 24.12 -16.69
C LYS A 32 -0.98 22.67 -16.93
N LEU A 33 0.32 22.43 -17.05
CA LEU A 33 0.86 21.09 -17.20
C LEU A 33 1.36 20.60 -15.84
N PHE A 34 0.88 19.44 -15.40
CA PHE A 34 1.25 18.82 -14.14
C PHE A 34 2.07 17.56 -14.38
N CYS A 35 3.06 17.33 -13.54
CA CYS A 35 3.80 16.08 -13.49
C CYS A 35 3.22 15.19 -12.39
N THR A 36 2.62 14.06 -12.78
CA THR A 36 1.96 13.12 -11.87
C THR A 36 2.91 12.56 -10.80
N PRO A 37 4.13 12.09 -11.13
CA PRO A 37 5.09 11.63 -10.11
C PRO A 37 5.49 12.74 -9.13
N CYS A 38 5.74 13.95 -9.64
CA CYS A 38 6.24 15.06 -8.83
C CYS A 38 5.14 15.81 -8.08
N ASN A 39 3.88 15.68 -8.50
CA ASN A 39 2.74 16.47 -8.06
C ASN A 39 3.04 17.99 -8.05
N ILE A 40 3.64 18.48 -9.14
CA ILE A 40 3.94 19.91 -9.33
C ILE A 40 3.56 20.36 -10.73
N VAL A 41 3.34 21.67 -10.88
CA VAL A 41 3.19 22.33 -12.16
C VAL A 41 4.56 22.44 -12.85
N VAL A 42 4.62 22.06 -14.12
CA VAL A 42 5.81 22.16 -14.97
C VAL A 42 5.58 23.25 -16.02
N GLU A 43 6.58 24.12 -16.19
CA GLU A 43 6.57 25.12 -17.26
C GLU A 43 6.72 24.42 -18.62
N TYR A 44 5.74 24.60 -19.50
CA TYR A 44 5.63 23.86 -20.75
C TYR A 44 5.89 24.71 -22.00
N LYS A 45 5.99 26.05 -21.88
CA LYS A 45 6.23 26.94 -23.03
C LYS A 45 7.54 26.66 -23.76
N ARG A 46 8.48 25.97 -23.11
CA ARG A 46 9.77 25.56 -23.67
C ARG A 46 9.96 24.07 -23.44
N LYS A 47 10.17 23.32 -24.52
CA LYS A 47 10.47 21.88 -24.46
C LYS A 47 11.65 21.56 -23.52
N SER A 48 12.69 22.39 -23.53
CA SER A 48 13.87 22.23 -22.67
C SER A 48 13.56 22.31 -21.17
N SER A 49 12.51 23.04 -20.76
CA SER A 49 12.06 23.07 -19.36
C SER A 49 11.50 21.71 -18.92
N ILE A 50 10.76 21.03 -19.80
CA ILE A 50 10.21 19.70 -19.55
C ILE A 50 11.33 18.66 -19.51
N GLU A 51 12.25 18.71 -20.48
CA GLU A 51 13.40 17.80 -20.51
C GLU A 51 14.29 17.98 -19.27
N LYS A 52 14.57 19.22 -18.87
CA LYS A 52 15.29 19.52 -17.63
C LYS A 52 14.56 19.01 -16.39
N HIS A 53 13.22 19.05 -16.37
CA HIS A 53 12.45 18.51 -15.26
C HIS A 53 12.67 16.99 -15.12
N PHE A 54 12.64 16.24 -16.23
CA PHE A 54 12.83 14.78 -16.22
C PHE A 54 14.23 14.34 -15.79
N THR A 55 15.26 15.15 -16.06
CA THR A 55 16.63 14.83 -15.63
C THR A 55 16.90 15.12 -14.15
N THR A 56 15.98 15.77 -13.43
CA THR A 56 16.19 16.03 -12.00
C THR A 56 16.16 14.74 -11.18
N ALA A 57 17.08 14.63 -10.21
CA ALA A 57 17.14 13.48 -9.29
C ALA A 57 15.81 13.26 -8.53
N LYS A 58 15.08 14.35 -8.24
CA LYS A 58 13.76 14.28 -7.61
C LYS A 58 12.75 13.55 -8.48
N HIS A 59 12.70 13.86 -9.78
CA HIS A 59 11.79 13.20 -10.71
C HIS A 59 12.14 11.71 -10.87
N ILE A 60 13.42 11.41 -11.09
CA ILE A 60 13.92 10.02 -11.23
C ILE A 60 13.56 9.18 -10.01
N LYS A 61 13.80 9.71 -8.79
CA LYS A 61 13.45 9.01 -7.54
C LYS A 61 11.95 8.72 -7.45
N ARG A 62 11.10 9.71 -7.76
CA ARG A 62 9.65 9.55 -7.69
C ARG A 62 9.09 8.61 -8.76
N MET A 63 9.69 8.57 -9.95
CA MET A 63 9.33 7.58 -10.97
C MET A 63 9.59 6.15 -10.48
N ALA A 64 10.76 5.91 -9.86
CA ALA A 64 11.08 4.61 -9.29
C ALA A 64 10.13 4.20 -8.14
N GLU A 65 9.73 5.16 -7.30
CA GLU A 65 8.72 4.93 -6.25
C GLU A 65 7.34 4.61 -6.84
N MET A 66 6.91 5.33 -7.87
CA MET A 66 5.61 5.15 -8.50
C MET A 66 5.49 3.80 -9.23
N SER A 67 6.54 3.34 -9.91
CA SER A 67 6.56 2.00 -10.52
C SER A 67 6.47 0.90 -9.45
N ARG A 68 7.13 1.07 -8.30
CA ARG A 68 7.00 0.14 -7.15
C ARG A 68 5.58 0.10 -6.57
N LEU A 69 4.89 1.23 -6.58
CA LEU A 69 3.49 1.30 -6.15
C LEU A 69 2.53 0.70 -7.18
N GLN A 70 2.75 0.91 -8.49
CA GLN A 70 1.93 0.28 -9.54
C GLN A 70 2.02 -1.24 -9.52
N THR A 71 3.20 -1.83 -9.27
CA THR A 71 3.31 -3.29 -9.05
C THR A 71 2.55 -3.77 -7.81
N ARG A 72 2.28 -2.87 -6.86
CA ARG A 72 1.49 -3.15 -5.64
C ARG A 72 0.04 -2.71 -5.75
N GLN A 73 -0.37 -2.03 -6.83
CA GLN A 73 -1.71 -1.48 -6.98
C GLN A 73 -2.62 -2.52 -7.62
N THR A 74 -3.12 -3.43 -6.79
CA THR A 74 -4.23 -4.32 -7.14
C THR A 74 -5.51 -3.49 -7.23
N THR A 75 -6.17 -3.54 -8.39
CA THR A 75 -7.49 -2.94 -8.65
C THR A 75 -8.50 -3.42 -7.60
N LEU A 76 -9.23 -2.49 -7.00
CA LEU A 76 -10.11 -2.72 -5.84
C LEU A 76 -11.26 -3.72 -6.07
N THR A 77 -11.52 -4.13 -7.30
CA THR A 77 -12.66 -4.97 -7.68
C THR A 77 -12.39 -6.49 -7.68
N GLU A 78 -11.14 -6.95 -7.77
CA GLU A 78 -10.82 -8.40 -7.76
C GLU A 78 -10.40 -8.94 -6.38
N ALA A 79 -10.24 -8.07 -5.38
CA ALA A 79 -9.67 -8.44 -4.08
C ALA A 79 -10.62 -9.24 -3.17
N VAL A 80 -11.89 -9.43 -3.53
CA VAL A 80 -12.90 -9.98 -2.61
C VAL A 80 -13.03 -11.50 -2.70
N ALA A 81 -12.73 -12.14 -3.84
CA ALA A 81 -12.97 -13.58 -4.00
C ALA A 81 -11.80 -14.51 -3.62
N PRO A 82 -10.50 -14.21 -3.89
CA PRO A 82 -9.40 -15.12 -3.51
C PRO A 82 -8.85 -14.87 -2.11
N ARG A 83 -9.17 -13.73 -1.48
CA ARG A 83 -8.61 -13.37 -0.16
C ARG A 83 -9.08 -14.27 0.96
N SER A 84 -10.30 -14.80 0.92
CA SER A 84 -10.83 -15.60 2.02
C SER A 84 -10.04 -16.90 2.19
N VAL A 85 -9.88 -17.68 1.11
CA VAL A 85 -9.16 -18.96 1.14
C VAL A 85 -7.68 -18.74 1.47
N ALA A 86 -7.02 -17.80 0.81
CA ALA A 86 -5.62 -17.49 1.09
C ALA A 86 -5.43 -16.91 2.51
N SER A 87 -6.40 -16.17 3.04
CA SER A 87 -6.35 -15.64 4.41
C SER A 87 -6.63 -16.71 5.46
N THR A 88 -7.54 -17.66 5.21
CA THR A 88 -7.77 -18.79 6.11
C THR A 88 -6.58 -19.73 6.13
N GLU A 89 -5.93 -19.99 4.98
CA GLU A 89 -4.70 -20.80 4.95
C GLU A 89 -3.54 -20.10 5.65
N ARG A 90 -3.34 -18.79 5.44
CA ARG A 90 -2.35 -18.00 6.20
C ARG A 90 -2.62 -18.04 7.72
N MET A 91 -3.90 -18.01 8.12
CA MET A 91 -4.29 -18.11 9.53
C MET A 91 -3.94 -19.49 10.11
N LYS A 92 -4.20 -20.58 9.39
CA LYS A 92 -3.82 -21.94 9.81
C LYS A 92 -2.32 -22.08 10.00
N VAL A 93 -1.52 -21.62 9.02
CA VAL A 93 -0.05 -21.65 9.10
C VAL A 93 0.45 -20.81 10.27
N SER A 94 -0.08 -19.60 10.44
CA SER A 94 0.27 -18.73 11.58
C SER A 94 -0.05 -19.37 12.92
N TRP A 95 -1.21 -20.03 13.05
CA TRP A 95 -1.60 -20.72 14.27
C TRP A 95 -0.64 -21.85 14.62
N VAL A 96 -0.27 -22.68 13.64
CA VAL A 96 0.72 -23.76 13.83
C VAL A 96 2.05 -23.19 14.28
N ALA A 97 2.56 -22.16 13.61
CA ALA A 97 3.83 -21.52 13.95
C ALA A 97 3.83 -20.93 15.38
N THR A 98 2.75 -20.26 15.78
CA THR A 98 2.60 -19.74 17.14
C THR A 98 2.60 -20.88 18.16
N CYS A 99 1.77 -21.91 17.96
CA CYS A 99 1.71 -23.08 18.85
C CYS A 99 3.08 -23.73 19.02
N THR A 100 3.85 -23.89 17.94
CA THR A 100 5.22 -24.40 18.00
C THR A 100 6.13 -23.48 18.81
N ALA A 101 6.10 -22.17 18.57
CA ALA A 101 6.97 -21.20 19.24
C ALA A 101 6.73 -21.13 20.76
N VAL A 102 5.48 -21.32 21.21
CA VAL A 102 5.10 -21.30 22.63
C VAL A 102 4.90 -22.68 23.24
N ASN A 103 5.34 -23.75 22.55
CA ASN A 103 5.24 -25.14 23.00
C ASN A 103 3.81 -25.58 23.39
N ILE A 104 2.81 -25.12 22.65
CA ILE A 104 1.41 -25.57 22.79
C ILE A 104 1.16 -26.74 21.82
N PRO A 105 0.80 -27.94 22.30
CA PRO A 105 0.42 -29.05 21.43
C PRO A 105 -0.80 -28.70 20.57
N LEU A 106 -0.75 -29.02 19.28
CA LEU A 106 -1.87 -28.74 18.36
C LEU A 106 -3.20 -29.37 18.81
N SER A 107 -3.16 -30.50 19.50
CA SER A 107 -4.34 -31.17 20.08
C SER A 107 -5.11 -30.30 21.08
N LYS A 108 -4.49 -29.30 21.69
CA LYS A 108 -5.19 -28.33 22.56
C LYS A 108 -6.08 -27.37 21.79
N SER A 109 -5.88 -27.21 20.48
CA SER A 109 -6.78 -26.44 19.60
C SER A 109 -8.18 -27.04 19.55
N ASP A 110 -8.29 -28.36 19.69
CA ASP A 110 -9.57 -29.08 19.67
C ASP A 110 -10.29 -29.08 21.01
N HIS A 111 -9.61 -28.63 22.08
CA HIS A 111 -10.21 -28.60 23.40
C HIS A 111 -11.42 -27.65 23.41
N PRO A 112 -12.61 -28.10 23.88
CA PRO A 112 -13.84 -27.34 23.77
C PRO A 112 -13.76 -25.97 24.46
N ALA A 113 -13.06 -25.87 25.60
CA ALA A 113 -12.85 -24.59 26.27
C ALA A 113 -12.05 -23.59 25.43
N MET A 114 -11.01 -24.05 24.73
CA MET A 114 -10.18 -23.22 23.85
C MET A 114 -10.99 -22.74 22.65
N ARG A 115 -11.71 -23.66 21.98
CA ARG A 115 -12.57 -23.32 20.84
C ARG A 115 -13.65 -22.31 21.21
N ARG A 116 -14.30 -22.50 22.36
CA ARG A 116 -15.33 -21.59 22.86
C ARG A 116 -14.75 -20.20 23.14
N PHE A 117 -13.62 -20.13 23.84
CA PHE A 117 -12.97 -18.85 24.15
C PHE A 117 -12.54 -18.09 22.89
N LEU A 118 -11.85 -18.76 21.96
CA LEU A 118 -11.40 -18.13 20.71
C LEU A 118 -12.58 -17.64 19.86
N LYS A 119 -13.66 -18.43 19.78
CA LYS A 119 -14.85 -18.07 18.99
C LYS A 119 -15.65 -16.92 19.60
N GLU A 120 -15.83 -16.92 20.92
CA GLU A 120 -16.76 -16.00 21.60
C GLU A 120 -16.09 -14.74 22.15
N LYS A 121 -14.82 -14.84 22.55
CA LYS A 121 -14.14 -13.79 23.33
C LYS A 121 -13.03 -13.09 22.56
N VAL A 122 -12.49 -13.70 21.50
CA VAL A 122 -11.39 -13.12 20.72
C VAL A 122 -11.92 -12.50 19.42
N ILE A 123 -12.37 -11.25 19.51
CA ILE A 123 -12.92 -10.51 18.34
C ILE A 123 -11.83 -9.68 17.65
N ASN A 124 -10.79 -9.27 18.39
CA ASN A 124 -9.57 -8.61 17.89
C ASN A 124 -8.46 -8.87 18.90
N GLY A 125 -7.53 -9.80 18.63
CA GLY A 125 -6.61 -10.43 19.61
C GLY A 125 -5.87 -9.54 20.64
N GLY A 126 -5.86 -8.21 20.48
CA GLY A 126 -5.32 -7.26 21.47
C GLY A 126 -6.14 -7.11 22.76
N ALA A 127 -7.30 -7.75 22.89
CA ALA A 127 -8.05 -7.78 24.15
C ALA A 127 -7.51 -8.78 25.18
N ILE A 128 -6.59 -9.68 24.80
CA ILE A 128 -5.99 -10.65 25.72
C ILE A 128 -4.86 -9.94 26.50
N PRO A 129 -4.99 -9.79 27.83
CA PRO A 129 -3.99 -9.12 28.66
C PRO A 129 -2.65 -9.87 28.69
N GLY A 130 -1.56 -9.15 28.95
CA GLY A 130 -0.24 -9.74 29.17
C GLY A 130 -0.10 -10.46 30.52
N PHE A 131 0.97 -11.23 30.69
CA PHE A 131 1.22 -12.08 31.85
C PHE A 131 1.01 -11.39 33.21
N HIS A 132 1.62 -10.22 33.43
CA HIS A 132 1.54 -9.48 34.68
C HIS A 132 0.09 -9.12 35.07
N GLN A 133 -0.72 -8.68 34.09
CA GLN A 133 -2.14 -8.35 34.31
C GLN A 133 -2.99 -9.59 34.59
N LEU A 134 -2.66 -10.74 33.97
CA LEU A 134 -3.36 -11.99 34.23
C LEU A 134 -3.03 -12.52 35.63
N GLN A 135 -1.74 -12.55 35.99
CA GLN A 135 -1.27 -13.12 37.24
C GLN A 135 -1.74 -12.33 38.46
N GLU A 136 -1.61 -11.00 38.44
CA GLU A 136 -1.88 -10.19 39.63
C GLU A 136 -3.37 -9.88 39.83
N MET A 137 -4.14 -9.72 38.75
CA MET A 137 -5.53 -9.25 38.86
C MET A 137 -6.58 -10.33 38.60
N HIS A 138 -6.25 -11.42 37.90
CA HIS A 138 -7.28 -12.32 37.36
C HIS A 138 -7.15 -13.77 37.80
N VAL A 139 -5.97 -14.25 38.25
CA VAL A 139 -5.82 -15.63 38.72
C VAL A 139 -6.69 -15.92 39.94
N GLY A 140 -6.69 -15.06 40.96
CA GLY A 140 -7.52 -15.25 42.17
C GLY A 140 -9.03 -15.34 41.86
N ALA A 141 -9.51 -14.46 40.98
CA ALA A 141 -10.93 -14.38 40.61
C ALA A 141 -11.46 -15.58 39.81
N VAL A 142 -10.58 -16.35 39.16
CA VAL A 142 -10.97 -17.58 38.43
C VAL A 142 -11.12 -18.74 39.40
N TYR A 143 -10.16 -18.91 40.33
CA TYR A 143 -10.22 -19.99 41.33
C TYR A 143 -11.40 -19.88 42.30
N GLU A 144 -11.84 -18.66 42.61
CA GLU A 144 -13.02 -18.43 43.46
C GLU A 144 -14.35 -18.77 42.76
N LYS A 145 -14.40 -18.75 41.42
CA LYS A 145 -15.61 -19.04 40.64
C LYS A 145 -15.82 -20.52 40.33
N GLU A 146 -14.79 -21.34 40.51
CA GLU A 146 -14.85 -22.80 40.32
C GLU A 146 -15.09 -23.57 41.64
N LYS A 147 -15.35 -22.86 42.74
CA LYS A 147 -15.67 -23.41 44.07
C LYS A 147 -17.17 -23.32 44.34
#